data_AF-A0A7X5F997-F1
#
_entry.id   AF-A0A7X5F997-F1
#
_cell.length_a   1.000
_cell.length_b   1.000
_cell.length_c   1.000
_cell.angle_alpha   90.00
_cell.angle_beta   90.00
_cell.angle_gamma   90.00
#
_symmetry.space_group_name_H-M   'P 1'
#
loop_
_entity.id
_entity.type
_entity.pdbx_description
1 polymer ?
#
loop_
_entity_poly.entity_id
_entity_poly.type
_entity_poly.pdbx_seq_one_letter_code
_entity_poly.pdbx_strand_id
1 'polypeptide(L)'
;MFWEVFTHEYFWLSFLPISFLGAGFWLLFFERVREQKDPIGQLFLAMGAGFLSTVAYASFGTLFGIESFLAQVWWEEWFKVMAAIVAMELFDKRFKTVAGGVVYGFAVGLGFAMAENLVYLTKIYSMTEFNADFWLTWQGRFWSSTILHGVTTALFGLFYASAYLSKTINKKANESPLSVFFKPLQKKQILEVLSLHVTREHLIVSHHKSYEGHSARAVVLEGLLLAVITHALFNLALDWSKPEVAFLIAMLSMWYLRRKVDMVSHAQNFDKP
;
A
#
# COMPACT_ATOMS: atom_id res chain seq x y z
N MET A 1 27.04 -6.16 -14.34
CA MET A 1 26.32 -6.38 -13.08
C MET A 1 24.79 -6.40 -13.21
N PHE A 2 24.07 -5.28 -13.44
CA PHE A 2 22.60 -5.37 -13.62
C PHE A 2 22.23 -6.38 -14.72
N TRP A 3 22.90 -6.29 -15.88
CA TRP A 3 22.68 -7.23 -16.98
C TRP A 3 23.02 -8.69 -16.65
N GLU A 4 24.03 -8.94 -15.81
CA GLU A 4 24.44 -10.31 -15.43
C GLU A 4 23.32 -11.04 -14.69
N VAL A 5 22.61 -10.34 -13.79
CA VAL A 5 21.47 -10.91 -13.05
C VAL A 5 20.37 -11.37 -14.02
N PHE A 6 20.02 -10.53 -15.01
CA PHE A 6 18.97 -10.87 -15.98
C PHE A 6 19.40 -11.93 -16.99
N THR A 7 20.70 -12.11 -17.23
CA THR A 7 21.20 -13.17 -18.11
C THR A 7 21.40 -14.50 -17.39
N HIS A 8 21.31 -14.52 -16.05
CA HIS A 8 21.53 -15.74 -15.29
C HIS A 8 20.36 -16.72 -15.44
N GLU A 9 20.65 -18.00 -15.66
CA GLU A 9 19.64 -19.04 -15.91
C GLU A 9 18.61 -19.16 -14.76
N TYR A 10 19.08 -19.11 -13.52
CA TYR A 10 18.21 -19.18 -12.35
C TYR A 10 17.30 -17.96 -12.18
N PHE A 11 17.66 -16.78 -12.71
CA PHE A 11 16.81 -15.59 -12.57
C PHE A 11 15.42 -15.84 -13.16
N TRP A 12 15.34 -16.33 -14.39
CA TRP A 12 14.05 -16.57 -15.04
C TRP A 12 13.30 -17.76 -14.46
N LEU A 13 14.00 -18.73 -13.88
CA LEU A 13 13.40 -19.93 -13.30
C LEU A 13 12.82 -19.70 -11.89
N SER A 14 13.34 -18.73 -11.14
CA SER A 14 12.90 -18.48 -9.75
C SER A 14 12.28 -17.11 -9.57
N PHE A 15 12.91 -16.03 -10.06
CA PHE A 15 12.43 -14.66 -9.84
C PHE A 15 11.06 -14.47 -10.45
N LEU A 16 10.91 -14.82 -11.73
CA LEU A 16 9.68 -14.55 -12.47
C LEU A 16 8.50 -15.37 -11.93
N PRO A 17 8.62 -16.70 -11.72
CA PRO A 17 7.54 -17.47 -11.12
C PRO A 17 7.22 -17.01 -9.70
N ILE A 18 8.21 -16.85 -8.82
CA ILE A 18 7.95 -16.47 -7.42
C ILE A 18 7.35 -15.07 -7.34
N SER A 19 7.82 -14.14 -8.17
CA SER A 19 7.36 -12.76 -8.12
C SER A 19 5.97 -12.57 -8.72
N PHE A 20 5.73 -13.13 -9.91
CA PHE A 20 4.42 -13.03 -10.55
C PHE A 20 3.38 -13.93 -9.89
N LEU A 21 3.73 -15.16 -9.48
CA LEU A 21 2.80 -16.02 -8.75
C LEU A 21 2.54 -15.45 -7.36
N GLY A 22 3.55 -14.90 -6.68
CA GLY A 22 3.37 -14.25 -5.39
C GLY A 22 2.47 -13.02 -5.47
N ALA A 23 2.81 -12.05 -6.33
CA ALA A 23 1.99 -10.85 -6.53
C ALA A 23 0.58 -11.20 -7.02
N GLY A 24 0.46 -12.13 -7.98
CA GLY A 24 -0.82 -12.60 -8.50
C GLY A 24 -1.66 -13.32 -7.44
N PHE A 25 -1.05 -14.19 -6.62
CA PHE A 25 -1.70 -14.86 -5.51
C PHE A 25 -2.27 -13.85 -4.51
N TRP A 26 -1.48 -12.85 -4.11
CA TRP A 26 -1.92 -11.84 -3.17
C TRP A 26 -2.99 -10.91 -3.74
N LEU A 27 -2.89 -10.55 -5.00
CA LEU A 27 -3.92 -9.74 -5.66
C LEU A 27 -5.25 -10.50 -5.71
N LEU A 28 -5.22 -11.79 -6.09
CA LEU A 28 -6.40 -12.65 -6.11
C LEU A 28 -6.99 -12.88 -4.71
N PHE A 29 -6.17 -12.85 -3.66
CA PHE A 29 -6.62 -12.97 -2.27
C PHE A 29 -7.60 -11.86 -1.87
N PHE A 30 -7.36 -10.62 -2.30
CA PHE A 30 -8.27 -9.49 -2.08
C PHE A 30 -9.38 -9.40 -3.14
N GLU A 31 -9.11 -9.78 -4.38
CA GLU A 31 -10.12 -9.68 -5.43
C GLU A 31 -11.23 -10.75 -5.29
N ARG A 32 -10.91 -11.92 -4.72
CA ARG A 32 -11.87 -13.01 -4.54
C ARG A 32 -13.01 -12.70 -3.59
N VAL A 33 -12.81 -11.78 -2.65
CA VAL A 33 -13.84 -11.40 -1.68
C VAL A 33 -14.81 -10.35 -2.21
N ARG A 34 -14.55 -9.80 -3.39
CA ARG A 34 -15.40 -8.78 -4.01
C ARG A 34 -16.43 -9.40 -4.94
N GLU A 35 -17.66 -8.95 -4.81
CA GLU A 35 -18.74 -9.30 -5.74
C GLU A 35 -18.53 -8.63 -7.10
N GLN A 36 -18.14 -7.36 -7.11
CA GLN A 36 -17.81 -6.61 -8.31
C GLN A 36 -16.29 -6.63 -8.55
N LYS A 37 -15.87 -7.39 -9.56
CA LYS A 37 -14.47 -7.48 -9.97
C LYS A 37 -14.05 -6.33 -10.87
N ASP A 38 -12.83 -5.84 -10.69
CA ASP A 38 -12.20 -4.89 -11.60
C ASP A 38 -11.56 -5.62 -12.79
N PRO A 39 -11.53 -4.99 -13.98
CA PRO A 39 -10.78 -5.51 -15.11
C PRO A 39 -9.31 -5.68 -14.75
N ILE A 40 -8.75 -6.86 -15.04
CA ILE A 40 -7.35 -7.18 -14.72
C ILE A 40 -6.36 -6.18 -15.32
N GLY A 41 -6.65 -5.64 -16.52
CA GLY A 41 -5.83 -4.61 -17.15
C GLY A 41 -5.70 -3.33 -16.32
N GLN A 42 -6.73 -2.96 -15.55
CA GLN A 42 -6.68 -1.79 -14.67
C GLN A 42 -5.83 -2.06 -13.43
N LEU A 43 -5.90 -3.27 -12.89
CA LEU A 43 -5.03 -3.70 -11.79
C LEU A 43 -3.56 -3.74 -12.24
N PHE A 44 -3.28 -4.19 -13.47
CA PHE A 44 -1.94 -4.09 -14.05
C PHE A 44 -1.46 -2.66 -14.24
N LEU A 45 -2.33 -1.74 -14.67
CA LEU A 45 -1.98 -0.32 -14.76
C LEU A 45 -1.70 0.28 -13.38
N ALA A 46 -2.46 -0.10 -12.35
CA ALA A 46 -2.19 0.28 -10.97
C ALA A 46 -0.83 -0.27 -10.49
N MET A 47 -0.53 -1.55 -10.74
CA MET A 47 0.81 -2.10 -10.49
C MET A 47 1.90 -1.32 -11.25
N GLY A 48 1.65 -0.95 -12.50
CA GLY A 48 2.56 -0.10 -13.28
C GLY A 48 2.82 1.26 -12.62
N ALA A 49 1.77 1.91 -12.08
CA ALA A 49 1.91 3.17 -11.35
C ALA A 49 2.79 3.01 -10.08
N GLY A 50 2.62 1.90 -9.35
CA GLY A 50 3.47 1.58 -8.21
C GLY A 50 4.94 1.34 -8.58
N PHE A 51 5.17 0.63 -9.68
CA PHE A 51 6.53 0.42 -10.19
C PHE A 51 7.22 1.74 -10.53
N LEU A 52 6.51 2.62 -11.26
CA LEU A 52 7.02 3.94 -11.62
C LEU A 52 7.27 4.83 -10.40
N SER A 53 6.43 4.71 -9.36
CA SER A 53 6.63 5.50 -8.14
C SER A 53 7.85 5.08 -7.33
N THR A 54 8.27 3.81 -7.38
CA THR A 54 9.57 3.38 -6.83
C THR A 54 10.73 4.07 -7.53
N VAL A 55 10.69 4.16 -8.86
CA VAL A 55 11.74 4.84 -9.64
C VAL A 55 11.79 6.34 -9.29
N ALA A 56 10.62 6.97 -9.16
CA ALA A 56 10.52 8.36 -8.76
C ALA A 56 11.04 8.60 -7.34
N TYR A 57 10.67 7.73 -6.39
CA TYR A 57 11.17 7.77 -5.01
C TYR A 57 12.69 7.60 -4.95
N ALA A 58 13.25 6.60 -5.63
CA ALA A 58 14.69 6.37 -5.67
C ALA A 58 15.44 7.60 -6.20
N SER A 59 14.94 8.20 -7.29
CA SER A 59 15.51 9.43 -7.87
C SER A 59 15.44 10.60 -6.89
N PHE A 60 14.31 10.76 -6.20
CA PHE A 60 14.13 11.79 -5.17
C PHE A 60 15.08 11.58 -3.99
N GLY A 61 15.21 10.35 -3.48
CA GLY A 61 16.14 10.02 -2.39
C GLY A 61 17.59 10.37 -2.73
N THR A 62 18.03 10.09 -3.97
CA THR A 62 19.37 10.46 -4.45
C THR A 62 19.55 11.98 -4.56
N LEU A 63 18.56 12.71 -5.07
CA LEU A 63 18.66 14.16 -5.26
C LEU A 63 18.68 14.95 -3.94
N PHE A 64 17.93 14.49 -2.94
CA PHE A 64 17.74 15.22 -1.69
C PHE A 64 18.52 14.65 -0.50
N GLY A 65 19.28 13.56 -0.68
CA GLY A 65 20.14 13.00 0.37
C GLY A 65 19.37 12.56 1.62
N ILE A 66 18.31 11.79 1.44
CA ILE A 66 17.42 11.40 2.55
C ILE A 66 18.04 10.25 3.34
N GLU A 67 18.69 10.58 4.45
CA GLU A 67 19.42 9.60 5.28
C GLU A 67 18.62 9.09 6.48
N SER A 68 17.70 9.91 7.02
CA SER A 68 16.93 9.53 8.20
C SER A 68 15.97 8.39 7.90
N PHE A 69 16.01 7.32 8.70
CA PHE A 69 15.12 6.17 8.62
C PHE A 69 13.64 6.56 8.49
N LEU A 70 13.16 7.42 9.41
CA LEU A 70 11.75 7.85 9.39
C LEU A 70 11.44 8.72 8.16
N ALA A 71 12.40 9.52 7.71
CA ALA A 71 12.22 10.33 6.50
C ALA A 71 12.15 9.44 5.25
N GLN A 72 12.98 8.40 5.17
CA GLN A 72 12.95 7.42 4.07
C GLN A 72 11.59 6.73 3.98
N VAL A 73 11.09 6.20 5.11
CA VAL A 73 9.77 5.55 5.19
C VAL A 73 8.64 6.54 4.85
N TRP A 74 8.68 7.75 5.41
CA TRP A 74 7.68 8.78 5.14
C TRP A 74 7.57 9.10 3.65
N TRP A 75 8.70 9.39 3.01
CA TRP A 75 8.72 9.73 1.59
C TRP A 75 8.33 8.55 0.73
N GLU A 76 8.78 7.34 1.06
CA GLU A 76 8.39 6.15 0.32
C GLU A 76 6.87 5.94 0.31
N GLU A 77 6.23 6.02 1.49
CA GLU A 77 4.78 5.95 1.58
C GLU A 77 4.12 7.10 0.84
N TRP A 78 4.68 8.31 0.92
CA TRP A 78 4.15 9.47 0.20
C TRP A 78 4.09 9.21 -1.32
N PHE A 79 5.17 8.68 -1.92
CA PHE A 79 5.18 8.34 -3.35
C PHE A 79 4.19 7.21 -3.69
N LYS A 80 4.08 6.19 -2.84
CA LYS A 80 3.09 5.10 -3.01
C LYS A 80 1.66 5.60 -2.97
N VAL A 81 1.29 6.41 -1.98
CA VAL A 81 -0.08 6.91 -1.86
C VAL A 81 -0.44 7.87 -2.99
N MET A 82 0.50 8.68 -3.46
CA MET A 82 0.27 9.54 -4.63
C MET A 82 0.01 8.71 -5.89
N ALA A 83 0.77 7.63 -6.11
CA ALA A 83 0.51 6.69 -7.19
C ALA A 83 -0.85 5.98 -7.05
N ALA A 84 -1.23 5.62 -5.82
CA ALA A 84 -2.53 5.03 -5.52
C ALA A 84 -3.69 5.98 -5.83
N ILE A 85 -3.58 7.25 -5.44
CA ILE A 85 -4.58 8.27 -5.77
C ILE A 85 -4.68 8.41 -7.29
N VAL A 86 -3.55 8.60 -7.98
CA VAL A 86 -3.56 8.74 -9.45
C VAL A 86 -4.20 7.52 -10.11
N ALA A 87 -3.85 6.30 -9.68
CA ALA A 87 -4.47 5.09 -10.21
C ALA A 87 -6.00 5.09 -9.97
N MET A 88 -6.46 5.37 -8.75
CA MET A 88 -7.89 5.38 -8.43
C MET A 88 -8.65 6.48 -9.20
N GLU A 89 -8.08 7.68 -9.32
CA GLU A 89 -8.68 8.82 -10.02
C GLU A 89 -8.71 8.63 -11.54
N LEU A 90 -7.67 8.03 -12.14
CA LEU A 90 -7.68 7.67 -13.57
C LEU A 90 -8.81 6.69 -13.91
N PHE A 91 -9.25 5.90 -12.92
CA PHE A 91 -10.32 4.92 -13.06
C PHE A 91 -11.60 5.30 -12.31
N ASP A 92 -11.79 6.57 -11.94
CA ASP A 92 -12.86 7.09 -11.08
C ASP A 92 -14.28 6.58 -11.44
N LYS A 93 -14.57 6.39 -12.73
CA LYS A 93 -15.84 5.78 -13.18
C LYS A 93 -16.13 4.37 -12.63
N ARG A 94 -15.12 3.68 -12.08
CA ARG A 94 -15.18 2.30 -11.57
C ARG A 94 -14.83 2.18 -10.10
N PHE A 95 -14.23 3.19 -9.49
CA PHE A 95 -14.01 3.27 -8.05
C PHE A 95 -15.33 3.53 -7.32
N LYS A 96 -16.14 2.47 -7.17
CA LYS A 96 -17.51 2.57 -6.64
C LYS A 96 -17.64 2.05 -5.22
N THR A 97 -16.64 1.33 -4.73
CA THR A 97 -16.69 0.65 -3.44
C THR A 97 -15.41 0.87 -2.65
N VAL A 98 -15.54 0.84 -1.33
CA VAL A 98 -14.40 0.94 -0.42
C VAL A 98 -13.43 -0.23 -0.62
N ALA A 99 -13.98 -1.42 -0.89
CA ALA A 99 -13.22 -2.61 -1.27
C ALA A 99 -12.37 -2.39 -2.53
N GLY A 100 -12.91 -1.66 -3.52
CA GLY A 100 -12.15 -1.25 -4.70
C GLY A 100 -10.90 -0.46 -4.35
N GLY A 101 -10.99 0.50 -3.42
CA GLY A 101 -9.81 1.25 -2.99
C GLY A 101 -8.74 0.43 -2.29
N VAL A 102 -9.15 -0.56 -1.51
CA VAL A 102 -8.21 -1.51 -0.93
C VAL A 102 -7.48 -2.29 -2.03
N VAL A 103 -8.21 -2.79 -3.03
CA VAL A 103 -7.61 -3.56 -4.15
C VAL A 103 -6.69 -2.70 -5.02
N TYR A 104 -7.10 -1.49 -5.41
CA TYR A 104 -6.25 -0.59 -6.20
C TYR A 104 -5.00 -0.16 -5.41
N GLY A 105 -5.17 0.19 -4.13
CA GLY A 105 -4.04 0.47 -3.24
C GLY A 105 -3.10 -0.73 -3.14
N PHE A 106 -3.63 -1.93 -2.94
CA PHE A 106 -2.85 -3.16 -2.89
C PHE A 106 -2.06 -3.39 -4.18
N ALA A 107 -2.71 -3.24 -5.34
CA ALA A 107 -2.07 -3.39 -6.65
C ALA A 107 -0.90 -2.39 -6.85
N VAL A 108 -1.07 -1.12 -6.47
CA VAL A 108 0.03 -0.14 -6.47
C VAL A 108 1.17 -0.59 -5.55
N GLY A 109 0.85 -1.03 -4.33
CA GLY A 109 1.85 -1.53 -3.39
C GLY A 109 2.64 -2.74 -3.91
N LEU A 110 1.98 -3.67 -4.62
CA LEU A 110 2.64 -4.80 -5.28
C LEU A 110 3.60 -4.34 -6.38
N GLY A 111 3.17 -3.38 -7.20
CA GLY A 111 4.02 -2.77 -8.23
C GLY A 111 5.27 -2.13 -7.65
N PHE A 112 5.10 -1.41 -6.54
CA PHE A 112 6.21 -0.79 -5.81
C PHE A 112 7.18 -1.84 -5.27
N ALA A 113 6.67 -2.86 -4.58
CA ALA A 113 7.48 -3.96 -4.06
C ALA A 113 8.23 -4.72 -5.16
N MET A 114 7.63 -4.87 -6.35
CA MET A 114 8.28 -5.53 -7.47
C MET A 114 9.53 -4.75 -7.91
N ALA A 115 9.42 -3.44 -8.08
CA ALA A 115 10.57 -2.60 -8.42
C ALA A 115 11.63 -2.60 -7.32
N GLU A 116 11.23 -2.48 -6.05
CA GLU A 116 12.17 -2.47 -4.92
C GLU A 116 12.92 -3.80 -4.79
N ASN A 117 12.20 -4.93 -4.90
CA ASN A 117 12.82 -6.25 -4.81
C ASN A 117 13.75 -6.56 -5.99
N LEU A 118 13.51 -6.00 -7.18
CA LEU A 118 14.46 -6.07 -8.29
C LEU A 118 15.76 -5.33 -7.96
N VAL A 119 15.67 -4.11 -7.42
CA VAL A 119 16.85 -3.35 -7.00
C VAL A 119 17.59 -4.11 -5.90
N TYR A 120 16.88 -4.60 -4.89
CA TYR A 120 17.48 -5.38 -3.81
C TYR A 120 18.18 -6.65 -4.29
N LEU A 121 17.56 -7.40 -5.20
CA LEU A 121 18.15 -8.59 -5.81
C LEU A 121 19.50 -8.26 -6.45
N THR A 122 19.59 -7.17 -7.22
CA THR A 122 20.85 -6.77 -7.85
C THR A 122 21.93 -6.41 -6.84
N LYS A 123 21.54 -5.78 -5.72
CA LYS A 123 22.46 -5.47 -4.61
C LYS A 123 22.98 -6.72 -3.94
N ILE A 124 22.13 -7.67 -3.56
CA ILE A 124 22.56 -8.90 -2.89
C ILE A 124 23.41 -9.77 -3.82
N TYR A 125 23.05 -9.87 -5.10
CA TYR A 125 23.84 -10.63 -6.07
C TYR A 125 25.29 -10.14 -6.12
N SER A 126 25.49 -8.82 -6.07
CA SER A 126 26.83 -8.22 -6.05
C SER A 126 27.67 -8.56 -4.81
N MET A 127 27.03 -9.00 -3.72
CA MET A 127 27.68 -9.29 -2.45
C MET A 127 27.95 -10.79 -2.25
N THR A 128 27.05 -11.66 -2.70
CA THR A 128 27.08 -13.09 -2.31
C THR A 128 27.11 -14.07 -3.48
N GLU A 129 26.96 -13.60 -4.72
CA GLU A 129 26.68 -14.43 -5.90
C GLU A 129 25.42 -15.31 -5.70
N PHE A 130 25.12 -16.21 -6.66
CA PHE A 130 23.99 -17.14 -6.55
C PHE A 130 24.38 -18.37 -5.71
N ASN A 131 23.84 -18.45 -4.49
CA ASN A 131 23.98 -19.59 -3.60
C ASN A 131 22.67 -19.90 -2.86
N ALA A 132 22.63 -20.90 -1.98
CA ALA A 132 21.43 -21.27 -1.25
C ALA A 132 20.94 -20.16 -0.30
N ASP A 133 21.87 -19.51 0.40
CA ASP A 133 21.57 -18.42 1.35
C ASP A 133 21.00 -17.21 0.62
N PHE A 134 21.54 -16.87 -0.55
CA PHE A 134 21.01 -15.86 -1.46
C PHE A 134 19.52 -16.12 -1.76
N TRP A 135 19.17 -17.35 -2.15
CA TRP A 135 17.79 -17.69 -2.50
C TRP A 135 16.85 -17.65 -1.29
N LEU A 136 17.32 -18.07 -0.12
CA LEU A 136 16.53 -18.01 1.11
C LEU A 136 16.29 -16.57 1.56
N THR A 137 17.34 -15.75 1.60
CA THR A 137 17.25 -14.33 1.95
C THR A 137 16.35 -13.58 0.98
N TRP A 138 16.54 -13.80 -0.33
CA TRP A 138 15.75 -13.15 -1.35
C TRP A 138 14.27 -13.54 -1.27
N GLN A 139 13.94 -14.84 -1.14
CA GLN A 139 12.55 -15.28 -1.01
C GLN A 139 11.89 -14.74 0.26
N GLY A 140 12.56 -14.85 1.41
CA GLY A 140 12.03 -14.36 2.68
C GLY A 140 11.72 -12.87 2.63
N ARG A 141 12.63 -12.07 2.07
CA ARG A 141 12.38 -10.65 1.82
C ARG A 141 11.24 -10.45 0.83
N PHE A 142 11.29 -11.12 -0.32
CA PHE A 142 10.31 -10.93 -1.39
C PHE A 142 8.89 -11.10 -0.86
N TRP A 143 8.60 -12.19 -0.16
CA TRP A 143 7.26 -12.45 0.38
C TRP A 143 6.85 -11.44 1.44
N SER A 144 7.72 -11.16 2.42
CA SER A 144 7.41 -10.27 3.54
C SER A 144 7.26 -8.81 3.11
N SER A 145 8.20 -8.28 2.33
CA SER A 145 8.16 -6.93 1.78
C SER A 145 6.98 -6.76 0.81
N THR A 146 6.72 -7.71 -0.10
CA THR A 146 5.60 -7.60 -1.04
C THR A 146 4.25 -7.49 -0.32
N ILE A 147 4.03 -8.32 0.70
CA ILE A 147 2.81 -8.22 1.52
C ILE A 147 2.77 -6.86 2.22
N LEU A 148 3.86 -6.41 2.83
CA LEU A 148 3.91 -5.14 3.53
C LEU A 148 3.58 -3.95 2.61
N HIS A 149 4.27 -3.77 1.48
CA HIS A 149 4.00 -2.63 0.60
C HIS A 149 2.57 -2.69 0.04
N GLY A 150 2.09 -3.90 -0.30
CA GLY A 150 0.70 -4.12 -0.67
C GLY A 150 -0.27 -3.64 0.43
N VAL A 151 -0.08 -4.12 1.65
CA VAL A 151 -0.95 -3.82 2.81
C VAL A 151 -0.92 -2.35 3.21
N THR A 152 0.26 -1.73 3.29
CA THR A 152 0.40 -0.31 3.67
C THR A 152 -0.33 0.59 2.69
N THR A 153 -0.18 0.32 1.39
CA THR A 153 -0.87 1.07 0.33
C THR A 153 -2.37 0.76 0.28
N ALA A 154 -2.77 -0.48 0.54
CA ALA A 154 -4.17 -0.89 0.64
C ALA A 154 -4.88 -0.29 1.86
N LEU A 155 -4.17 -0.14 2.99
CA LEU A 155 -4.64 0.55 4.18
C LEU A 155 -4.91 2.02 3.85
N PHE A 156 -3.99 2.69 3.15
CA PHE A 156 -4.28 4.03 2.63
C PHE A 156 -5.52 4.04 1.72
N GLY A 157 -5.62 3.08 0.79
CA GLY A 157 -6.76 2.92 -0.11
C GLY A 157 -8.11 2.77 0.62
N LEU A 158 -8.13 2.06 1.76
CA LEU A 158 -9.30 1.94 2.64
C LEU A 158 -9.78 3.32 3.14
N PHE A 159 -8.87 4.11 3.70
CA PHE A 159 -9.17 5.44 4.23
C PHE A 159 -9.55 6.41 3.11
N TYR A 160 -8.82 6.37 2.00
CA TYR A 160 -9.10 7.18 0.83
C TYR A 160 -10.50 6.91 0.29
N ALA A 161 -10.84 5.63 0.05
CA ALA A 161 -12.15 5.26 -0.45
C ALA A 161 -13.28 5.56 0.53
N SER A 162 -13.05 5.32 1.82
CA SER A 162 -14.00 5.70 2.87
C SER A 162 -14.22 7.21 2.88
N ALA A 163 -13.13 7.99 2.75
CA ALA A 163 -13.19 9.44 2.67
C ALA A 163 -14.02 9.88 1.48
N TYR A 164 -13.75 9.38 0.26
CA TYR A 164 -14.32 9.88 -0.99
C TYR A 164 -15.63 9.22 -1.44
N LEU A 165 -15.99 8.06 -0.90
CA LEU A 165 -17.28 7.41 -1.17
C LEU A 165 -18.33 7.64 -0.06
N SER A 166 -17.92 8.03 1.15
CA SER A 166 -18.89 8.33 2.22
C SER A 166 -19.76 9.55 1.85
N LYS A 167 -21.07 9.40 2.00
CA LYS A 167 -22.05 10.50 1.86
C LYS A 167 -22.05 11.46 3.05
N THR A 168 -21.49 11.04 4.19
CA THR A 168 -21.62 11.76 5.47
C THR A 168 -20.39 12.57 5.84
N ILE A 169 -19.33 12.49 5.03
CA ILE A 169 -18.12 13.29 5.22
C ILE A 169 -18.34 14.68 4.64
N ASN A 170 -17.91 15.70 5.39
CA ASN A 170 -17.92 17.09 4.95
C ASN A 170 -16.97 17.29 3.77
N LYS A 171 -17.46 17.06 2.55
CA LYS A 171 -16.77 17.35 1.30
C LYS A 171 -17.27 18.66 0.73
N LYS A 172 -16.35 19.49 0.25
CA LYS A 172 -16.74 20.53 -0.72
C LYS A 172 -16.95 19.82 -2.07
N ALA A 173 -18.04 20.15 -2.76
CA ALA A 173 -18.50 19.44 -3.97
C ALA A 173 -17.44 19.31 -5.09
N ASN A 174 -16.41 20.15 -5.11
CA ASN A 174 -15.34 20.18 -6.12
C ASN A 174 -13.92 20.01 -5.52
N GLU A 175 -13.79 19.43 -4.33
CA GLU A 175 -12.46 19.24 -3.74
C GLU A 175 -11.73 18.06 -4.38
N SER A 176 -10.74 18.37 -5.23
CA SER A 176 -9.84 17.35 -5.79
C SER A 176 -9.18 16.55 -4.67
N PRO A 177 -9.09 15.22 -4.79
CA PRO A 177 -8.45 14.40 -3.77
C PRO A 177 -6.97 14.69 -3.57
N LEU A 178 -6.28 15.16 -4.61
CA LEU A 178 -4.90 15.61 -4.53
C LEU A 178 -4.74 16.86 -3.67
N SER A 179 -5.78 17.70 -3.56
CA SER A 179 -5.71 18.94 -2.78
C SER A 179 -5.50 18.72 -1.27
N VAL A 180 -5.75 17.49 -0.79
CA VAL A 180 -5.42 17.03 0.58
C VAL A 180 -3.94 17.25 0.90
N PHE A 181 -3.05 17.10 -0.09
CA PHE A 181 -1.60 17.18 0.12
C PHE A 181 -1.02 18.57 -0.13
N PHE A 182 -1.66 19.38 -0.98
CA PHE A 182 -1.12 20.68 -1.39
C PHE A 182 -1.63 21.88 -0.58
N LYS A 183 -2.75 21.75 0.13
CA LYS A 183 -3.22 22.81 1.04
C LYS A 183 -2.40 22.81 2.33
N PRO A 184 -2.21 23.93 3.03
CA PRO A 184 -1.60 23.91 4.37
C PRO A 184 -2.56 23.24 5.38
N LEU A 185 -2.03 22.43 6.31
CA LEU A 185 -2.84 21.78 7.35
C LEU A 185 -3.20 22.76 8.46
N GLN A 186 -4.45 22.70 8.91
CA GLN A 186 -4.87 23.44 10.10
C GLN A 186 -4.47 22.68 11.37
N LYS A 187 -4.10 23.39 12.45
CA LYS A 187 -3.69 22.78 13.72
C LYS A 187 -4.67 21.74 14.25
N LYS A 188 -5.98 22.00 14.14
CA LYS A 188 -7.04 21.05 14.54
C LYS A 188 -6.94 19.73 13.77
N GLN A 189 -6.71 19.79 12.46
CA GLN A 189 -6.57 18.61 11.61
C GLN A 189 -5.31 17.80 11.95
N ILE A 190 -4.21 18.49 12.26
CA ILE A 190 -2.96 17.82 12.68
C ILE A 190 -3.20 17.02 13.97
N LEU A 191 -3.83 17.64 14.97
CA LEU A 191 -4.13 16.98 16.24
C LEU A 191 -5.10 15.80 16.06
N GLU A 192 -6.09 15.95 15.19
CA GLU A 192 -7.04 14.89 14.84
C GLU A 192 -6.31 13.68 14.24
N VAL A 193 -5.46 13.89 13.23
CA VAL A 193 -4.65 12.85 12.57
C VAL A 193 -3.72 12.16 13.57
N LEU A 194 -3.00 12.94 14.41
CA LEU A 194 -2.06 12.38 15.39
C LEU A 194 -2.76 11.61 16.52
N SER A 195 -4.02 11.94 16.82
CA SER A 195 -4.80 11.23 17.83
C SER A 195 -5.35 9.87 17.37
N LEU A 196 -5.14 9.54 16.08
CA LEU A 196 -5.67 8.34 15.43
C LEU A 196 -7.18 8.16 15.69
N HIS A 197 -7.90 9.27 15.66
CA HIS A 197 -9.29 9.32 16.08
C HIS A 197 -10.19 8.50 15.15
N VAL A 198 -10.00 8.67 13.84
CA VAL A 198 -10.79 7.97 12.81
C VAL A 198 -10.55 6.46 12.90
N THR A 199 -9.30 6.06 13.10
CA THR A 199 -8.87 4.67 13.27
C THR A 199 -9.51 4.06 14.52
N ARG A 200 -9.44 4.77 15.66
CA ARG A 200 -10.00 4.28 16.90
C ARG A 200 -11.51 4.06 16.77
N GLU A 201 -12.23 5.01 16.19
CA GLU A 201 -13.69 4.97 16.11
C GLU A 201 -14.22 4.00 15.04
N HIS A 202 -13.67 4.04 13.82
CA HIS A 202 -14.22 3.31 12.67
C HIS A 202 -13.48 2.00 12.38
N LEU A 203 -12.18 1.92 12.68
CA LEU A 203 -11.38 0.72 12.40
C LEU A 203 -11.30 -0.24 13.59
N ILE A 204 -11.12 0.25 14.81
CA ILE A 204 -10.96 -0.61 16.00
C ILE A 204 -12.31 -0.94 16.63
N VAL A 205 -13.08 0.08 17.02
CA VAL A 205 -14.30 -0.10 17.84
C VAL A 205 -15.49 -0.62 17.03
N SER A 206 -15.41 -0.60 15.69
CA SER A 206 -16.43 -1.17 14.79
C SER A 206 -17.85 -0.62 15.02
N HIS A 207 -17.96 0.58 15.59
CA HIS A 207 -19.23 1.28 15.57
C HIS A 207 -19.48 1.71 14.12
N HIS A 208 -20.57 1.22 13.52
CA HIS A 208 -21.13 1.69 12.24
C HIS A 208 -21.62 3.15 12.31
N LYS A 209 -21.00 3.99 13.14
CA LYS A 209 -21.22 5.42 13.07
C LYS A 209 -20.65 5.88 11.74
N SER A 210 -21.44 6.70 11.05
CA SER A 210 -21.00 7.38 9.84
C SER A 210 -19.78 8.24 10.18
N TYR A 211 -18.92 8.54 9.20
CA TYR A 211 -17.77 9.45 9.36
C TYR A 211 -18.19 10.94 9.58
N GLU A 212 -19.39 11.15 10.13
CA GLU A 212 -19.95 12.44 10.51
C GLU A 212 -19.00 13.17 11.46
N GLY A 213 -18.62 14.39 11.08
CA GLY A 213 -17.76 15.25 11.89
C GLY A 213 -16.28 15.21 11.51
N HIS A 214 -15.84 14.23 10.71
CA HIS A 214 -14.48 14.19 10.18
C HIS A 214 -14.35 14.94 8.86
N SER A 215 -13.23 15.64 8.68
CA SER A 215 -12.87 16.16 7.36
C SER A 215 -12.27 15.05 6.50
N ALA A 216 -12.64 14.98 5.21
CA ALA A 216 -12.07 13.99 4.28
C ALA A 216 -10.52 13.97 4.33
N ARG A 217 -9.95 15.17 4.46
CA ARG A 217 -8.52 15.39 4.59
C ARG A 217 -7.90 14.71 5.83
N ALA A 218 -8.54 14.81 6.99
CA ALA A 218 -8.05 14.16 8.21
C ALA A 218 -8.07 12.65 8.05
N VAL A 219 -9.17 12.09 7.52
CA VAL A 219 -9.30 10.65 7.22
C VAL A 219 -8.18 10.15 6.32
N VAL A 220 -7.92 10.84 5.20
CA VAL A 220 -6.87 10.45 4.23
C VAL A 220 -5.48 10.52 4.84
N LEU A 221 -5.18 11.58 5.59
CA LEU A 221 -3.87 11.75 6.22
C LEU A 221 -3.63 10.78 7.37
N GLU A 222 -4.68 10.39 8.09
CA GLU A 222 -4.59 9.34 9.09
C GLU A 222 -4.30 7.98 8.45
N GLY A 223 -4.88 7.70 7.29
CA GLY A 223 -4.53 6.54 6.47
C GLY A 223 -3.05 6.51 6.05
N LEU A 224 -2.51 7.66 5.62
CA LEU A 224 -1.07 7.78 5.32
C LEU A 224 -0.21 7.57 6.58
N LEU A 225 -0.59 8.19 7.70
CA LEU A 225 0.15 8.04 8.97
C LEU A 225 0.20 6.58 9.42
N LEU A 226 -0.91 5.85 9.32
CA LEU A 226 -0.95 4.43 9.63
C LEU A 226 -0.10 3.58 8.68
N ALA A 227 -0.08 3.91 7.38
CA ALA A 227 0.80 3.24 6.43
C ALA A 227 2.27 3.42 6.82
N VAL A 228 2.66 4.66 7.15
CA VAL A 228 4.02 5.01 7.63
C VAL A 228 4.37 4.27 8.92
N ILE A 229 3.50 4.28 9.92
CA ILE A 229 3.73 3.58 11.19
C ILE A 229 3.88 2.07 10.95
N THR A 230 2.99 1.49 10.16
CA THR A 230 3.02 0.05 9.85
C THR A 230 4.31 -0.34 9.13
N HIS A 231 4.73 0.45 8.14
CA HIS A 231 5.98 0.23 7.44
C HIS A 231 7.19 0.42 8.36
N ALA A 232 7.24 1.50 9.14
CA ALA A 232 8.34 1.74 10.07
C ALA A 232 8.48 0.60 11.09
N LEU A 233 7.37 0.09 11.64
CA LEU A 233 7.39 -1.05 12.56
C LEU A 233 7.92 -2.33 11.89
N PHE A 234 7.58 -2.58 10.63
CA PHE A 234 8.13 -3.70 9.87
C PHE A 234 9.64 -3.55 9.67
N ASN A 235 10.12 -2.39 9.22
CA ASN A 235 11.55 -2.18 9.01
C ASN A 235 12.34 -2.23 10.32
N LEU A 236 11.79 -1.68 11.42
CA LEU A 236 12.39 -1.81 12.76
C LEU A 236 12.51 -3.28 13.21
N ALA A 237 11.51 -4.12 12.90
CA ALA A 237 11.59 -5.54 13.19
C ALA A 237 12.70 -6.23 12.37
N LEU A 238 12.89 -5.85 11.10
CA LEU A 238 14.00 -6.33 10.29
C LEU A 238 15.36 -5.85 10.81
N ASP A 239 15.48 -4.58 11.19
CA ASP A 239 16.70 -3.99 11.75
C ASP A 239 17.11 -4.68 13.06
N TRP A 240 16.14 -5.12 13.86
CA TRP A 240 16.38 -5.92 15.05
C TRP A 240 16.63 -7.41 14.77
N SER A 241 16.83 -7.79 13.51
CA SER A 241 17.05 -9.17 13.07
C SER A 241 15.91 -10.11 13.50
N LYS A 242 14.66 -9.62 13.47
CA LYS A 242 13.43 -10.38 13.77
C LYS A 242 12.55 -10.51 12.52
N PRO A 243 13.02 -11.21 11.47
CA PRO A 243 12.25 -11.36 10.22
C PRO A 243 10.90 -12.06 10.42
N GLU A 244 10.78 -12.95 11.39
CA GLU A 244 9.52 -13.58 11.78
C GLU A 244 8.51 -12.57 12.34
N VAL A 245 8.97 -11.57 13.11
CA VAL A 245 8.10 -10.50 13.62
C VAL A 245 7.67 -9.59 12.48
N ALA A 246 8.59 -9.23 11.58
CA ALA A 246 8.26 -8.43 10.39
C ALA A 246 7.21 -9.14 9.52
N PHE A 247 7.38 -10.45 9.28
CA PHE A 247 6.41 -11.26 8.55
C PHE A 247 5.05 -11.32 9.27
N LEU A 248 5.03 -11.50 10.59
CA LEU A 248 3.79 -11.47 11.38
C LEU A 248 3.09 -10.11 11.29
N ILE A 249 3.82 -9.00 11.33
CA ILE A 249 3.24 -7.64 11.15
C ILE A 249 2.55 -7.55 9.78
N ALA A 250 3.25 -7.94 8.70
CA ALA A 250 2.69 -7.90 7.36
C ALA A 250 1.44 -8.80 7.21
N MET A 251 1.53 -10.04 7.71
CA MET A 251 0.44 -11.02 7.63
C MET A 251 -0.78 -10.64 8.46
N LEU A 252 -0.60 -10.17 9.69
CA LEU A 252 -1.70 -9.76 10.56
C LEU A 252 -2.39 -8.52 10.00
N SER A 253 -1.63 -7.54 9.49
CA SER A 253 -2.20 -6.36 8.84
C SER A 253 -2.96 -6.71 7.56
N MET A 254 -2.45 -7.66 6.75
CA MET A 254 -3.17 -8.19 5.59
C MET A 254 -4.47 -8.88 5.99
N TRP A 255 -4.42 -9.77 6.98
CA TRP A 255 -5.60 -10.50 7.46
C TRP A 255 -6.66 -9.54 8.01
N TYR A 256 -6.23 -8.54 8.77
CA TYR A 256 -7.07 -7.48 9.27
C TYR A 256 -7.76 -6.71 8.13
N LEU A 257 -7.00 -6.27 7.12
CA LEU A 257 -7.54 -5.57 5.96
C LEU A 257 -8.55 -6.41 5.21
N ARG A 258 -8.27 -7.70 4.97
CA ARG A 258 -9.20 -8.59 4.29
C ARG A 258 -10.51 -8.71 5.06
N ARG A 259 -10.47 -8.93 6.38
CA ARG A 259 -11.70 -8.97 7.18
C ARG A 259 -12.49 -7.67 7.08
N LYS A 260 -11.82 -6.51 7.04
CA LYS A 260 -12.47 -5.21 6.86
C LYS A 260 -13.11 -5.08 5.47
N VAL A 261 -12.45 -5.53 4.41
CA VAL A 261 -13.03 -5.58 3.05
C VAL A 261 -14.29 -6.44 3.03
N ASP A 262 -14.27 -7.62 3.64
CA ASP A 262 -15.42 -8.54 3.68
C ASP A 262 -16.62 -7.89 4.37
N MET A 263 -16.39 -7.28 5.55
CA MET A 263 -17.45 -6.59 6.31
C MET A 263 -18.05 -5.41 5.55
N VAL A 264 -17.21 -4.58 4.91
CA VAL A 264 -17.69 -3.40 4.19
C VAL A 264 -18.42 -3.81 2.90
N SER A 265 -17.94 -4.84 2.20
CA SER A 265 -18.59 -5.35 0.99
C SER A 265 -20.00 -5.87 1.30
N HIS A 266 -20.21 -6.53 2.44
CA HIS A 266 -21.54 -6.96 2.86
C HIS A 266 -22.44 -5.80 3.31
N ALA A 267 -21.90 -4.79 4.01
CA ALA A 267 -22.67 -3.63 4.46
C ALA A 267 -23.24 -2.80 3.30
N GLN A 268 -22.47 -2.63 2.22
CA GLN A 268 -22.90 -1.85 1.04
C GLN A 268 -24.06 -2.49 0.25
N ASN A 269 -24.42 -3.75 0.51
CA ASN A 269 -25.53 -4.42 -0.14
C ASN A 269 -26.89 -4.18 0.53
N PHE A 270 -26.92 -3.70 1.77
CA PHE A 270 -28.17 -3.40 2.47
C PHE A 270 -28.77 -2.04 2.10
N ASP A 271 -28.00 -1.16 1.45
CA ASP A 271 -28.43 0.18 1.03
C ASP A 271 -28.91 0.24 -0.44
N LYS A 272 -29.06 -0.92 -1.10
CA LYS A 272 -29.72 -0.98 -2.42
C LYS A 272 -31.25 -0.97 -2.21
N PRO A 273 -31.97 0.01 -2.77
CA PRO A 273 -33.43 0.11 -2.65
C PRO A 273 -34.15 -1.07 -3.31
#